data_AF-A0A535RPQ3-F1
#
_entry.id   AF-A0A535RPQ3-F1
#
_cell.length_a   1.000
_cell.length_b   1.000
_cell.length_c   1.000
_cell.angle_alpha   90.00
_cell.angle_beta   90.00
_cell.angle_gamma   90.00
#
_symmetry.space_group_name_H-M   'P 1'
#
loop_
_entity.id
_entity.type
_entity.pdbx_description
1 polymer ?
#
loop_
_entity_poly.entity_id
_entity_poly.type
_entity_poly.pdbx_seq_one_letter_code
_entity_poly.pdbx_strand_id
1 'polypeptide(L)'
;MPLLDMPVKAFVVLYFHDVVGLNAAFANVTLIIIIAGTLVGRLLLSWVLQLMSGVLLLRLSVWFGLMSFALFLLVPFVTVKLVMLAVFSLVEADWYPLAKGQAYAAQPTRSGVVLSVTSLLSPITSLLPLVVGFIASQVGLGWGMGVMLVGPVVAGVLLLRG
;
A
#
# COMPACT_ATOMS: atom_id res chain seq x y z
N MET A 1 -0.31 -9.73 1.79
CA MET A 1 -0.25 -8.82 2.96
C MET A 1 -0.39 -7.40 2.43
N PRO A 2 -1.02 -6.47 3.17
CA PRO A 2 -1.03 -5.07 2.80
C PRO A 2 0.41 -4.54 2.76
N LEU A 3 0.74 -3.74 1.75
CA LEU A 3 2.02 -3.04 1.59
C LEU A 3 2.33 -2.14 2.81
N LEU A 4 1.28 -1.70 3.51
CA LEU A 4 1.36 -0.96 4.78
C LEU A 4 1.19 -1.89 6.00
N ASP A 5 2.08 -2.86 6.19
CA ASP A 5 2.15 -3.56 7.48
C ASP A 5 2.64 -2.62 8.60
N MET A 6 2.35 -2.95 9.86
CA MET A 6 2.72 -2.13 11.04
C MET A 6 4.14 -1.54 11.01
N PRO A 7 5.21 -2.31 10.69
CA PRO A 7 6.57 -1.76 10.65
C PRO A 7 6.76 -0.71 9.54
N VAL A 8 6.05 -0.82 8.43
CA VAL A 8 6.09 0.17 7.35
C VAL A 8 5.42 1.48 7.76
N LYS A 9 4.28 1.41 8.47
CA LYS A 9 3.57 2.61 8.95
C LYS A 9 4.44 3.45 9.88
N ALA A 10 5.32 2.83 10.65
CA ALA A 10 6.28 3.55 11.49
C ALA A 10 7.23 4.44 10.68
N PHE A 11 7.71 3.99 9.51
CA PHE A 11 8.54 4.81 8.62
C PHE A 11 7.79 6.02 8.06
N VAL A 12 6.47 5.90 7.82
CA VAL A 12 5.65 7.04 7.39
C VAL A 12 5.55 8.09 8.51
N VAL A 13 5.37 7.67 9.76
CA VAL A 13 5.38 8.59 10.91
C VAL A 13 6.74 9.28 11.05
N LEU A 14 7.83 8.51 10.97
CA LEU A 14 9.21 9.04 10.97
C LEU A 14 9.43 10.04 9.84
N TYR A 15 8.92 9.79 8.64
CA TYR A 15 9.04 10.73 7.54
C TYR A 15 8.34 12.07 7.81
N PHE A 16 7.12 12.04 8.38
CA PHE A 16 6.42 13.26 8.74
C PHE A 16 7.10 14.03 9.89
N HIS A 17 7.75 13.33 10.81
CA HIS A 17 8.54 13.95 11.86
C HIS A 17 9.85 14.55 11.32
N ASP A 18 10.69 13.74 10.66
CA ASP A 18 12.06 14.09 10.32
C ASP A 18 12.19 14.88 9.02
N VAL A 19 11.34 14.61 8.02
CA VAL A 19 11.44 15.26 6.70
C VAL A 19 10.46 16.42 6.55
N VAL A 20 9.24 16.26 7.08
CA VAL A 20 8.22 17.32 7.03
C VAL A 20 8.37 18.30 8.20
N GLY A 21 9.09 17.91 9.26
CA GLY A 21 9.32 18.75 10.44
C GLY A 21 8.09 18.91 11.33
N LEU A 22 7.12 17.98 11.25
CA LEU A 22 5.96 18.01 12.14
C LEU A 22 6.37 17.60 13.55
N ASN A 23 5.78 18.28 14.55
CA ASN A 23 5.88 17.87 15.94
C ASN A 23 5.39 16.41 16.12
N ALA A 24 6.04 15.63 16.98
CA ALA A 24 5.76 14.22 17.23
C ALA A 24 4.27 13.92 17.48
N ALA A 25 3.55 14.82 18.15
CA ALA A 25 2.11 14.70 18.35
C ALA A 25 1.31 14.72 17.03
N PHE A 26 1.67 15.59 16.09
CA PHE A 26 1.04 15.69 14.77
C PHE A 26 1.48 14.55 13.84
N ALA A 27 2.72 14.07 13.96
CA ALA A 27 3.18 12.91 13.21
C ALA A 27 2.33 11.65 13.49
N ASN A 28 1.86 11.48 14.74
CA ASN A 28 1.00 10.35 15.12
C ASN A 28 -0.41 10.42 14.51
N VAL A 29 -0.92 11.60 14.14
CA VAL A 29 -2.21 11.75 13.45
C VAL A 29 -2.21 10.99 12.11
N THR A 30 -1.04 10.87 11.49
CA THR A 30 -0.81 10.09 10.28
C THR A 30 -1.26 8.63 10.44
N LEU A 31 -1.02 8.01 11.60
CA LEU A 31 -1.47 6.63 11.86
C LEU A 31 -2.99 6.55 11.93
N ILE A 32 -3.65 7.55 12.53
CA ILE A 32 -5.11 7.62 12.61
C ILE A 32 -5.69 7.73 11.19
N ILE A 33 -5.10 8.58 10.35
CA ILE A 33 -5.50 8.73 8.94
C ILE A 33 -5.34 7.42 8.18
N ILE A 34 -4.20 6.72 8.34
CA ILE A 34 -3.97 5.43 7.70
C ILE A 34 -5.02 4.42 8.15
N ILE A 35 -5.26 4.30 9.47
CA ILE A 35 -6.22 3.34 10.02
C ILE A 35 -7.64 3.65 9.51
N ALA A 36 -8.08 4.90 9.62
CA ALA A 36 -9.38 5.35 9.15
C ALA A 36 -9.55 5.08 7.65
N GLY A 37 -8.56 5.44 6.84
CA GLY A 37 -8.55 5.16 5.40
C GLY A 37 -8.68 3.68 5.10
N THR A 38 -7.86 2.84 5.75
CA THR A 38 -7.91 1.37 5.54
C THR A 38 -9.25 0.75 5.96
N LEU A 39 -9.87 1.25 7.03
CA LEU A 39 -11.18 0.77 7.48
C LEU A 39 -12.27 1.15 6.47
N VAL A 40 -12.27 2.41 6.03
CA VAL A 40 -13.23 2.89 5.02
C VAL A 40 -13.06 2.13 3.71
N GLY A 41 -11.83 1.93 3.23
CA GLY A 41 -11.55 1.13 2.03
C GLY A 41 -12.15 -0.27 2.12
N ARG A 42 -11.90 -0.98 3.22
CA ARG A 42 -12.45 -2.32 3.43
C ARG A 42 -13.97 -2.39 3.45
N LEU A 43 -14.63 -1.38 4.03
CA LEU A 43 -16.09 -1.30 4.02
C LEU A 43 -16.60 -1.04 2.60
N LEU A 44 -15.99 -0.08 1.90
CA LEU A 44 -16.33 0.27 0.52
C LEU A 44 -16.13 -0.92 -0.42
N LEU A 45 -15.10 -1.74 -0.22
CA LEU A 45 -14.81 -2.90 -1.06
C LEU A 45 -16.02 -3.82 -1.22
N SER A 46 -16.70 -4.13 -0.11
CA SER A 46 -17.88 -4.99 -0.12
C SER A 46 -19.04 -4.42 -0.94
N TRP A 47 -19.13 -3.09 -1.01
CA TRP A 47 -20.15 -2.36 -1.74
C TRP A 47 -19.78 -2.19 -3.21
N VAL A 48 -18.54 -1.82 -3.51
CA VAL A 48 -18.04 -1.60 -4.87
C VAL A 48 -17.96 -2.90 -5.67
N LEU A 49 -17.67 -4.03 -5.01
CA LEU A 49 -17.70 -5.35 -5.66
C LEU A 49 -19.09 -5.77 -6.16
N GLN A 50 -20.17 -5.16 -5.64
CA GLN A 50 -21.53 -5.39 -6.17
C GLN A 50 -21.77 -4.60 -7.46
N LEU A 51 -21.01 -3.53 -7.68
CA LEU A 51 -21.19 -2.59 -8.78
C LEU A 51 -20.24 -2.87 -9.95
N MET A 52 -19.06 -3.45 -9.70
CA MET A 52 -17.97 -3.55 -10.67
C MET A 52 -17.23 -4.89 -10.58
N SER A 53 -16.61 -5.32 -11.69
CA SER A 53 -15.77 -6.51 -11.70
C SER A 53 -14.51 -6.31 -10.85
N GLY A 54 -14.17 -7.30 -10.02
CA GLY A 54 -13.01 -7.22 -9.12
C GLY A 54 -11.66 -7.00 -9.83
N VAL A 55 -11.56 -7.38 -11.11
CA VAL A 55 -10.36 -7.17 -11.95
C VAL A 55 -10.21 -5.70 -12.32
N LEU A 56 -11.29 -5.06 -12.78
CA LEU A 56 -11.25 -3.65 -13.17
C LEU A 56 -11.04 -2.75 -11.95
N LEU A 57 -11.67 -3.11 -10.82
CA LEU A 57 -11.44 -2.44 -9.55
C LEU A 57 -9.98 -2.55 -9.11
N LEU A 58 -9.38 -3.75 -9.16
CA LEU A 58 -7.97 -3.93 -8.81
C LEU A 58 -7.05 -3.09 -9.71
N ARG A 59 -7.31 -3.07 -11.04
CA ARG A 59 -6.50 -2.28 -11.98
C ARG A 59 -6.61 -0.79 -11.68
N LEU A 60 -7.81 -0.25 -11.48
CA LEU A 60 -8.00 1.16 -11.09
C LEU A 60 -7.29 1.46 -9.76
N SER A 61 -7.50 0.62 -8.74
CA SER A 61 -6.94 0.81 -7.42
C SER A 61 -5.41 0.83 -7.43
N VAL A 62 -4.77 -0.05 -8.19
CA VAL A 62 -3.30 -0.06 -8.30
C VAL A 62 -2.78 1.23 -8.94
N TRP A 63 -3.42 1.71 -10.01
CA TRP A 63 -3.05 2.98 -10.65
C TRP A 63 -3.30 4.20 -9.75
N PHE A 64 -4.46 4.26 -9.10
CA PHE A 64 -4.79 5.34 -8.17
C PHE A 64 -3.82 5.37 -6.99
N GLY A 65 -3.49 4.24 -6.39
CA GLY A 65 -2.53 4.20 -5.30
C GLY A 65 -1.12 4.57 -5.75
N LEU A 66 -0.68 4.11 -6.92
CA LEU A 66 0.63 4.49 -7.48
C LEU A 66 0.72 6.00 -7.68
N MET A 67 -0.29 6.60 -8.31
CA MET A 67 -0.35 8.05 -8.54
C MET A 67 -0.38 8.81 -7.21
N SER A 68 -1.22 8.37 -6.26
CA SER A 68 -1.36 9.01 -4.94
C SER A 68 -0.06 8.98 -4.15
N PHE A 69 0.64 7.84 -4.13
CA PHE A 69 1.91 7.70 -3.40
C PHE A 69 3.06 8.45 -4.08
N ALA A 70 3.10 8.47 -5.42
CA ALA A 70 4.07 9.28 -6.16
C ALA A 70 3.86 10.78 -5.87
N LEU A 71 2.60 11.23 -5.88
CA LEU A 71 2.26 12.63 -5.59
C LEU A 71 2.59 13.00 -4.14
N PHE A 72 2.38 12.08 -3.19
CA PHE A 72 2.81 12.21 -1.79
C PHE A 72 4.33 12.41 -1.66
N LEU A 73 5.14 11.74 -2.47
CA LEU A 73 6.59 11.91 -2.45
C LEU A 73 7.04 13.23 -3.07
N LEU A 74 6.41 13.66 -4.17
CA LEU A 74 6.83 14.79 -4.98
C LEU A 74 6.34 16.15 -4.46
N VAL A 75 5.16 16.21 -3.84
CA VAL A 75 4.53 17.48 -3.45
C VAL A 75 5.05 17.92 -2.08
N PRO A 76 5.56 19.16 -1.91
CA PRO A 76 6.09 19.63 -0.63
C PRO A 76 5.00 20.02 0.39
N PHE A 77 3.76 20.29 -0.05
CA PHE A 77 2.65 20.73 0.80
C PHE A 77 2.14 19.63 1.74
N VAL A 78 2.20 19.90 3.05
CA VAL A 78 1.80 18.94 4.11
C VAL A 78 0.36 18.46 3.97
N THR A 79 -0.58 19.38 3.73
CA THR A 79 -2.00 19.05 3.58
C THR A 79 -2.23 18.09 2.42
N VAL A 80 -1.57 18.33 1.28
CA VAL A 80 -1.67 17.45 0.11
C VAL A 80 -1.09 16.08 0.42
N LYS A 81 0.06 16.01 1.12
CA LYS A 81 0.64 14.73 1.56
C LYS A 81 -0.33 13.91 2.41
N LEU A 82 -1.00 14.54 3.38
CA LEU A 82 -1.97 13.86 4.25
C LEU A 82 -3.19 13.35 3.48
N VAL A 83 -3.73 14.16 2.57
CA VAL A 83 -4.86 13.75 1.71
C VAL A 83 -4.45 12.57 0.80
N MET A 84 -3.29 12.67 0.14
CA MET A 84 -2.79 11.59 -0.71
C MET A 84 -2.48 10.31 0.08
N LEU A 85 -2.01 10.44 1.33
CA LEU A 85 -1.83 9.29 2.20
C LEU A 85 -3.16 8.64 2.58
N ALA A 86 -4.19 9.44 2.88
CA ALA A 86 -5.52 8.94 3.20
C ALA A 86 -6.11 8.17 2.00
N VAL A 87 -6.03 8.75 0.80
CA VAL A 87 -6.46 8.13 -0.45
C VAL A 87 -5.68 6.85 -0.72
N PHE A 88 -4.36 6.88 -0.57
CA PHE A 88 -3.52 5.70 -0.74
C PHE A 88 -3.92 4.58 0.23
N SER A 89 -4.10 4.90 1.51
CA SER A 89 -4.48 3.94 2.56
C SER A 89 -5.85 3.32 2.33
N LEU A 90 -6.78 4.09 1.75
CA LEU A 90 -8.10 3.61 1.37
C LEU A 90 -8.02 2.58 0.24
N VAL A 91 -7.25 2.90 -0.79
CA VAL A 91 -7.16 2.09 -2.00
C VAL A 91 -6.27 0.85 -1.82
N GLU A 92 -5.19 0.98 -1.07
CA GLU A 92 -4.22 -0.08 -0.79
C GLU A 92 -4.82 -1.23 0.03
N ALA A 93 -5.78 -0.92 0.91
CA ALA A 93 -6.46 -1.90 1.76
C ALA A 93 -7.17 -3.00 0.95
N ASP A 94 -7.55 -2.70 -0.28
CA ASP A 94 -8.35 -3.57 -1.14
C ASP A 94 -7.50 -4.46 -2.05
N TRP A 95 -6.22 -4.14 -2.25
CA TRP A 95 -5.35 -4.82 -3.21
C TRP A 95 -5.20 -6.31 -2.91
N TYR A 96 -4.92 -6.65 -1.65
CA TYR A 96 -4.70 -8.04 -1.25
C TYR A 96 -5.98 -8.89 -1.31
N PRO A 97 -7.12 -8.47 -0.73
CA PRO A 97 -8.38 -9.18 -0.89
C PRO A 97 -8.79 -9.40 -2.36
N LEU A 98 -8.64 -8.38 -3.21
CA LEU A 98 -8.99 -8.46 -4.63
C LEU A 98 -8.07 -9.42 -5.40
N ALA A 99 -6.75 -9.32 -5.20
CA ALA A 99 -5.80 -10.22 -5.84
C ALA A 99 -5.99 -11.67 -5.39
N LYS A 100 -6.24 -11.88 -4.09
CA LYS A 100 -6.50 -13.22 -3.53
C LYS A 100 -7.81 -13.81 -4.07
N GLY A 101 -8.86 -13.00 -4.17
CA GLY A 101 -10.15 -13.39 -4.75
C GLY A 101 -10.01 -13.85 -6.21
N GLN A 102 -9.26 -13.11 -7.02
CA GLN A 102 -8.97 -13.50 -8.41
C GLN A 102 -8.13 -14.78 -8.50
N ALA A 103 -7.10 -14.93 -7.65
CA ALA A 103 -6.27 -16.12 -7.62
C ALA A 103 -7.07 -17.40 -7.30
N TYR A 104 -8.03 -17.32 -6.37
CA TYR A 104 -8.93 -18.43 -6.08
C TYR A 104 -9.94 -18.68 -7.21
N ALA A 105 -10.48 -17.63 -7.84
CA ALA A 105 -11.41 -17.78 -8.96
C ALA A 105 -10.76 -18.44 -10.19
N ALA A 106 -9.47 -18.18 -10.44
CA ALA A 106 -8.71 -18.80 -11.53
C ALA A 106 -8.28 -20.25 -11.25
N GLN A 107 -8.24 -20.68 -9.98
CA GLN A 107 -7.85 -22.03 -9.56
C GLN A 107 -8.78 -22.60 -8.47
N PRO A 108 -10.08 -22.80 -8.77
CA PRO A 108 -11.07 -23.20 -7.77
C PRO A 108 -10.79 -24.57 -7.13
N THR A 109 -10.17 -25.50 -7.86
CA THR A 109 -9.83 -26.86 -7.36
C THR A 109 -8.44 -26.94 -6.72
N ARG A 110 -7.63 -25.87 -6.76
CA ARG A 110 -6.24 -25.85 -6.25
C ARG A 110 -5.98 -24.72 -5.24
N SER A 111 -6.96 -24.46 -4.37
CA SER A 111 -6.85 -23.48 -3.29
C SER A 111 -5.61 -23.69 -2.39
N GLY A 112 -5.20 -24.95 -2.19
CA GLY A 112 -3.98 -25.30 -1.46
C GLY A 112 -2.69 -24.79 -2.12
N VAL A 113 -2.60 -24.82 -3.45
CA VAL A 113 -1.42 -24.33 -4.19
C VAL A 113 -1.31 -22.81 -4.10
N VAL A 114 -2.45 -22.10 -4.23
CA VAL A 114 -2.51 -20.64 -4.03
C VAL A 114 -2.02 -20.28 -2.64
N LEU A 115 -2.47 -21.02 -1.62
CA LEU A 115 -2.05 -20.80 -0.24
C LEU A 115 -0.54 -21.03 -0.05
N SER A 116 0.01 -22.14 -0.56
CA SER A 116 1.43 -22.45 -0.48
C SER A 116 2.30 -21.36 -1.12
N VAL A 117 1.94 -20.90 -2.32
CA VAL A 117 2.67 -19.82 -3.00
C VAL A 117 2.62 -18.52 -2.20
N THR A 118 1.46 -18.13 -1.69
CA THR A 118 1.35 -16.91 -0.87
C THR A 118 2.16 -17.01 0.44
N SER A 119 2.23 -18.19 1.05
CA SER A 119 3.05 -18.43 2.25
C SER A 119 4.54 -18.34 1.96
N LEU A 120 4.99 -18.78 0.78
CA LEU A 120 6.39 -18.68 0.36
C LEU A 120 6.84 -17.24 0.08
N LEU A 121 5.92 -16.35 -0.29
CA LEU A 121 6.22 -14.92 -0.45
C LEU A 121 6.26 -14.15 0.88
N SER A 122 5.63 -14.66 1.94
CA SER A 122 5.54 -13.99 3.24
C SER A 122 6.90 -13.60 3.84
N PRO A 123 7.95 -14.46 3.83
CA PRO A 123 9.28 -14.10 4.35
C PRO A 123 9.97 -13.01 3.52
N ILE A 124 9.73 -12.98 2.21
CA ILE A 124 10.30 -11.93 1.35
C ILE A 124 9.69 -10.58 1.75
N THR A 125 8.39 -10.56 2.07
CA THR A 125 7.71 -9.35 2.53
C THR A 125 8.04 -8.95 3.95
N SER A 126 8.49 -9.86 4.82
CA SER A 126 8.94 -9.48 6.18
C SER A 126 10.32 -8.81 6.18
N LEU A 127 11.09 -8.94 5.10
CA LEU A 127 12.38 -8.25 4.92
C LEU A 127 12.22 -6.80 4.42
N LEU A 128 11.04 -6.41 3.92
CA LEU A 128 10.77 -5.06 3.41
C LEU A 128 11.16 -3.95 4.39
N PRO A 129 10.76 -4.00 5.68
CA PRO A 129 11.16 -2.99 6.67
C PRO A 129 12.68 -2.85 6.83
N LEU A 130 13.44 -3.94 6.68
CA LEU A 130 14.90 -3.91 6.77
C LEU A 130 15.50 -3.21 5.55
N VAL A 131 15.00 -3.50 4.35
CA VAL A 131 15.44 -2.83 3.11
C VAL A 131 15.16 -1.33 3.19
N VAL A 132 13.95 -0.97 3.64
CA VAL A 132 13.52 0.42 3.80
C VAL A 132 14.38 1.13 4.85
N GLY A 133 14.59 0.51 6.01
CA GLY A 133 15.43 1.06 7.08
C GLY A 133 16.89 1.23 6.68
N PHE A 134 17.46 0.28 5.94
CA PHE A 134 18.83 0.36 5.44
C PHE A 134 19.01 1.50 4.42
N ILE A 135 18.06 1.68 3.50
CA ILE A 135 18.13 2.78 2.53
C ILE A 135 17.87 4.12 3.24
N ALA A 136 16.93 4.15 4.18
CA ALA A 136 16.62 5.32 4.97
C ALA A 136 17.82 5.82 5.79
N SER A 137 18.66 4.92 6.32
CA SER A 137 19.85 5.30 7.08
C SER A 137 20.99 5.82 6.22
N GLN A 138 21.08 5.41 4.96
CA GLN A 138 22.19 5.78 4.06
C GLN A 138 21.87 7.01 3.20
N VAL A 139 20.67 7.09 2.64
CA VAL A 139 20.29 8.08 1.62
C VAL A 139 19.06 8.92 2.05
N GLY A 140 18.47 8.60 3.20
CA GLY A 140 17.34 9.31 3.78
C GLY A 140 15.97 8.65 3.57
N LEU A 141 15.02 9.01 4.43
CA LEU A 141 13.67 8.42 4.48
C LEU A 141 12.87 8.58 3.19
N GLY A 142 13.08 9.66 2.43
CA GLY A 142 12.40 9.86 1.14
C GLY A 142 12.68 8.74 0.14
N TRP A 143 13.96 8.35 0.00
CA TRP A 143 14.37 7.24 -0.85
C TRP A 143 13.93 5.88 -0.31
N GLY A 144 13.99 5.69 1.02
CA GLY A 144 13.50 4.49 1.68
C GLY A 144 12.01 4.24 1.40
N MET A 145 11.19 5.29 1.44
CA MET A 145 9.77 5.20 1.08
C MET A 145 9.56 5.04 -0.43
N GLY A 146 10.41 5.64 -1.27
CA GLY A 146 10.34 5.49 -2.74
C GLY A 146 10.41 4.03 -3.20
N VAL A 147 11.15 3.16 -2.49
CA VAL A 147 11.20 1.72 -2.78
C VAL A 147 9.82 1.05 -2.69
N MET A 148 8.90 1.60 -1.91
CA MET A 148 7.55 1.05 -1.79
C MET A 148 6.75 1.15 -3.08
N LEU A 149 7.10 2.07 -3.99
CA LEU A 149 6.48 2.16 -5.30
C LEU A 149 6.75 0.93 -6.17
N VAL A 150 7.82 0.17 -5.91
CA VAL A 150 8.15 -1.02 -6.69
C VAL A 150 7.00 -2.03 -6.69
N GLY A 151 6.34 -2.24 -5.54
CA GLY A 151 5.18 -3.12 -5.42
C GLY A 151 4.04 -2.80 -6.40
N PRO A 152 3.41 -1.61 -6.29
CA PRO A 152 2.35 -1.19 -7.19
C PRO A 152 2.81 -1.00 -8.64
N VAL A 153 4.06 -0.62 -8.91
CA VAL A 153 4.59 -0.56 -10.29
C VAL A 153 4.61 -1.95 -10.91
N VAL A 154 5.16 -2.94 -10.22
CA VAL A 154 5.20 -4.33 -10.70
C VAL A 154 3.79 -4.87 -10.87
N ALA A 155 2.89 -4.62 -9.92
CA ALA A 155 1.49 -5.01 -10.03
C ALA A 155 0.80 -4.34 -11.24
N GLY A 156 1.00 -3.04 -11.45
CA GLY A 156 0.45 -2.31 -12.58
C GLY A 156 0.94 -2.85 -13.92
N VAL A 157 2.24 -3.12 -14.05
CA VAL A 157 2.84 -3.71 -15.26
C VAL A 157 2.32 -5.12 -15.52
N LEU A 158 2.21 -5.97 -14.48
CA LEU A 158 1.65 -7.31 -14.61
C LEU A 158 0.18 -7.27 -15.05
N LEU A 159 -0.59 -6.35 -14.47
CA LEU A 159 -2.01 -6.17 -14.81
C LEU A 159 -2.21 -5.58 -16.20
N LEU A 160 -1.22 -4.93 -16.84
CA LEU A 160 -1.30 -4.50 -18.23
C LEU A 160 -1.07 -5.64 -19.24
N ARG A 161 -0.44 -6.75 -18.81
CA ARG A 161 -0.09 -7.89 -19.66
C ARG A 161 -1.16 -8.98 -19.71
N GLY A 162 -2.18 -8.91 -18.84
CA GLY A 162 -3.36 -9.79 -18.82
C GLY A 162 -4.63 -9.06 -19.20
#